data_AF-A0AAU8H257-F1
#
_entry.id   AF-A0AAU8H257-F1
#
_cell.length_a   1.000
_cell.length_b   1.000
_cell.length_c   1.000
_cell.angle_alpha   90.00
_cell.angle_beta   90.00
_cell.angle_gamma   90.00
#
_symmetry.space_group_name_H-M   'P 1'
#
loop_
_entity.id
_entity.type
_entity.pdbx_description
1 polymer ?
#
loop_
_entity_poly.entity_id
_entity_poly.type
_entity_poly.pdbx_seq_one_letter_code
_entity_poly.pdbx_strand_id
1 'polypeptide(L)'
;MKEEAYTSLICKKFCNYYKPGKETELCGGYFYLKQYITSRELDGIIEIFHLNNEAVPVQGLSFLCDKCDFREDGCDFFVNKSQIPCGGYLIISRLLYYLNF
;
A
#
# COMPACT_ATOMS: atom_id res chain seq x y z
N MET A 1 -14.54 -5.46 -1.26
CA MET A 1 -14.70 -4.00 -1.46
C MET A 1 -13.82 -3.26 -0.46
N LYS A 2 -13.25 -2.13 -0.88
CA LYS A 2 -12.51 -1.22 -0.01
C LYS A 2 -13.47 -0.57 1.00
N GLU A 3 -13.02 -0.50 2.24
CA GLU A 3 -13.66 0.25 3.31
C GLU A 3 -13.09 1.67 3.36
N GLU A 4 -13.97 2.65 3.58
CA GLU A 4 -13.66 4.08 3.44
C GLU A 4 -12.52 4.56 4.34
N ALA A 5 -12.45 4.05 5.57
CA ALA A 5 -11.39 4.38 6.51
C ALA A 5 -10.00 4.00 5.95
N TYR A 6 -9.83 2.75 5.54
CA TYR A 6 -8.57 2.28 4.95
C TYR A 6 -8.31 2.91 3.58
N THR A 7 -9.33 3.18 2.77
CA THR A 7 -9.16 3.88 1.48
C THR A 7 -8.57 5.26 1.70
N SER A 8 -9.06 5.99 2.69
CA SER A 8 -8.58 7.33 3.01
C SER A 8 -7.17 7.30 3.57
N LEU A 9 -6.85 6.32 4.42
CA LEU A 9 -5.52 6.18 5.03
C LEU A 9 -4.46 5.66 4.07
N ILE A 10 -4.81 4.74 3.16
CA ILE A 10 -3.86 4.05 2.28
C ILE A 10 -3.90 4.65 0.88
N CYS A 11 -5.06 4.61 0.23
CA CYS A 11 -5.16 4.90 -1.20
C CYS A 11 -5.10 6.39 -1.49
N LYS A 12 -5.93 7.20 -0.81
CA LYS A 12 -5.99 8.65 -1.04
C LYS A 12 -4.70 9.37 -0.62
N LYS A 13 -4.04 8.88 0.44
CA LYS A 13 -2.78 9.47 0.96
C LYS A 13 -1.52 8.98 0.25
N PHE A 14 -1.41 7.68 -0.08
CA PHE A 14 -0.14 7.08 -0.50
C PHE A 14 -0.13 6.46 -1.90
N CYS A 15 -1.29 6.28 -2.56
CA CYS A 15 -1.34 5.52 -3.81
C CYS A 15 -1.46 6.44 -5.03
N ASN A 16 -0.38 6.53 -5.81
CA ASN A 16 -0.37 7.28 -7.08
C ASN A 16 -1.35 6.74 -8.13
N TYR A 17 -1.87 5.52 -7.93
CA TYR A 17 -2.80 4.85 -8.84
C TYR A 17 -4.26 4.93 -8.38
N TYR A 18 -4.55 5.60 -7.26
CA TYR A 18 -5.92 5.72 -6.78
C TYR A 18 -6.79 6.50 -7.77
N LYS A 19 -7.92 5.90 -8.17
CA LYS A 19 -8.97 6.53 -8.98
C LYS A 19 -10.31 6.30 -8.27
N PRO A 20 -11.12 7.35 -8.04
CA PRO A 20 -12.49 7.19 -7.54
C PRO A 20 -13.32 6.29 -8.47
N GLY A 21 -14.19 5.45 -7.91
CA GLY A 21 -15.04 4.52 -8.65
C GLY A 21 -14.42 3.13 -8.89
N LYS A 22 -13.24 2.85 -8.34
CA LYS A 22 -12.52 1.55 -8.40
C LYS A 22 -12.36 0.91 -7.02
N GLU A 23 -13.38 1.01 -6.18
CA GLU A 23 -13.38 0.55 -4.79
C GLU A 23 -13.61 -0.96 -4.62
N THR A 24 -14.11 -1.65 -5.65
CA THR A 24 -14.24 -3.12 -5.63
C THR A 24 -12.89 -3.84 -5.71
N GLU A 25 -11.90 -3.13 -6.21
CA GLU A 25 -10.63 -3.61 -6.76
C GLU A 25 -9.56 -3.48 -5.62
N LEU A 26 -9.05 -4.59 -5.07
CA LEU A 26 -8.15 -4.61 -3.88
C LEU A 26 -6.68 -4.92 -4.22
N CYS A 27 -5.75 -4.01 -3.87
CA CYS A 27 -4.33 -4.29 -4.05
C CYS A 27 -3.80 -5.12 -2.89
N GLY A 28 -2.78 -5.95 -3.13
CA GLY A 28 -2.28 -6.87 -2.11
C GLY A 28 -1.79 -6.15 -0.84
N GLY A 29 -1.14 -4.99 -0.97
CA GLY A 29 -0.72 -4.19 0.19
C GLY A 29 -1.91 -3.65 1.01
N TYR A 30 -2.99 -3.21 0.34
CA TYR A 30 -4.22 -2.79 1.02
C TYR A 30 -4.86 -3.97 1.76
N PHE A 31 -4.97 -5.10 1.07
CA PHE A 31 -5.55 -6.33 1.63
C PHE A 31 -4.82 -6.76 2.90
N TYR A 32 -3.48 -6.78 2.85
CA TYR A 32 -2.65 -7.12 4.01
C TYR A 32 -2.87 -6.16 5.19
N LEU A 33 -2.76 -4.84 4.98
CA LEU A 33 -2.94 -3.88 6.07
C LEU A 33 -4.32 -4.01 6.71
N LYS A 34 -5.38 -4.10 5.90
CA LYS A 34 -6.74 -4.27 6.38
C LYS A 34 -6.94 -5.58 7.16
N GLN A 35 -6.26 -6.66 6.76
CA GLN A 35 -6.44 -7.98 7.38
C GLN A 35 -5.84 -8.05 8.79
N TYR A 36 -4.74 -7.33 9.06
CA TYR A 36 -3.96 -7.50 10.29
C TYR A 36 -3.90 -6.26 11.19
N ILE A 37 -4.30 -5.09 10.70
CA ILE A 37 -4.19 -3.82 11.41
C ILE A 37 -5.53 -3.10 11.32
N THR A 38 -6.08 -2.66 12.45
CA THR A 38 -7.28 -1.84 12.46
C THR A 38 -7.01 -0.46 11.84
N SER A 39 -8.04 0.20 11.32
CA SER A 39 -7.88 1.56 10.75
C SER A 39 -7.32 2.57 11.76
N ARG A 40 -7.66 2.43 13.05
CA ARG A 40 -7.13 3.27 14.12
C ARG A 40 -5.65 3.02 14.39
N GLU A 41 -5.21 1.77 14.43
CA GLU A 41 -3.79 1.43 14.57
C GLU A 41 -3.00 1.91 13.36
N LEU A 42 -3.54 1.73 12.15
CA LEU A 42 -2.89 2.19 10.92
C LEU A 42 -2.70 3.71 10.91
N ASP A 43 -3.70 4.48 11.33
CA ASP A 43 -3.59 5.93 11.45
C ASP A 43 -2.51 6.33 12.45
N GLY A 44 -2.50 5.71 13.65
CA GLY A 44 -1.45 5.94 14.64
C GLY A 44 -0.05 5.57 14.13
N ILE A 45 0.09 4.47 13.38
CA ILE A 45 1.35 4.07 12.75
C ILE A 45 1.81 5.13 11.73
N ILE A 46 0.90 5.62 10.88
CA ILE A 46 1.21 6.67 9.91
C ILE A 46 1.72 7.94 10.62
N GLU A 47 1.06 8.33 11.71
CA GLU A 47 1.43 9.51 12.49
C GLU A 47 2.77 9.34 13.22
N ILE A 48 2.95 8.24 13.97
CA ILE A 48 4.15 7.98 14.79
C ILE A 48 5.41 7.90 13.94
N PHE A 49 5.34 7.23 12.79
CA PHE A 49 6.49 7.04 11.90
C PHE A 49 6.60 8.12 10.82
N HIS A 50 5.74 9.14 10.85
CA HIS A 50 5.68 10.22 9.86
C HIS A 50 5.72 9.69 8.43
N LEU A 51 4.90 8.68 8.13
CA LEU A 51 4.92 8.04 6.81
C LEU A 51 4.42 9.02 5.74
N ASN A 52 5.12 9.08 4.61
CA ASN A 52 4.76 9.90 3.45
C ASN A 52 4.76 9.07 2.15
N ASN A 53 4.37 9.69 1.03
CA ASN A 53 4.26 9.03 -0.27
C ASN A 53 5.53 9.10 -1.13
N GLU A 54 6.68 9.50 -0.58
CA GLU A 54 7.93 9.59 -1.33
C GLU A 54 8.45 8.19 -1.69
N ALA A 55 9.22 8.10 -2.77
CA ALA A 55 9.86 6.86 -3.18
C ALA A 55 10.87 6.38 -2.12
N VAL A 56 10.88 5.08 -1.86
CA VAL A 56 11.86 4.40 -0.99
C VAL A 56 12.46 3.22 -1.73
N PRO A 57 13.66 2.74 -1.35
CA PRO A 57 14.21 1.51 -1.92
C PRO A 57 13.22 0.35 -1.74
N VAL A 58 12.78 -0.21 -2.86
CA VAL A 58 11.72 -1.20 -2.91
C VAL A 58 12.37 -2.58 -3.04
N GLN A 59 12.59 -3.30 -1.93
CA GLN A 59 13.17 -4.65 -1.96
C GLN A 59 12.42 -5.61 -1.03
N GLY A 60 12.37 -6.90 -1.39
CA GLY A 60 11.95 -7.99 -0.51
C GLY A 60 10.45 -8.20 -0.29
N LEU A 61 9.56 -7.38 -0.87
CA LEU A 61 8.11 -7.45 -0.64
C LEU A 61 7.30 -7.99 -1.84
N SER A 62 7.90 -8.86 -2.67
CA SER A 62 7.22 -9.45 -3.84
C SER A 62 5.94 -10.21 -3.46
N PHE A 63 5.91 -10.83 -2.27
CA PHE A 63 4.75 -11.56 -1.76
C PHE A 63 3.49 -10.70 -1.61
N LEU A 64 3.63 -9.37 -1.47
CA LEU A 64 2.49 -8.45 -1.47
C LEU A 64 1.86 -8.35 -2.86
N CYS A 65 2.70 -8.31 -3.91
CA CYS A 65 2.21 -8.38 -5.28
C CYS A 65 1.62 -9.76 -5.56
N ASP A 66 2.13 -10.82 -4.92
CA ASP A 66 1.70 -12.19 -5.17
C ASP A 66 0.27 -12.53 -4.75
N LYS A 67 -0.38 -11.62 -4.02
CA LYS A 67 -1.79 -11.72 -3.61
C LYS A 67 -2.65 -10.60 -4.19
N CYS A 68 -2.11 -9.87 -5.16
CA CYS A 68 -2.78 -8.72 -5.75
C CYS A 68 -3.59 -9.15 -6.98
N ASP A 69 -4.89 -8.87 -6.96
CA ASP A 69 -5.81 -9.13 -8.09
C ASP A 69 -5.55 -8.19 -9.29
N PHE A 70 -4.75 -7.13 -9.09
CA PHE A 70 -4.45 -6.09 -10.09
C PHE A 70 -3.18 -6.30 -10.92
N ARG A 71 -2.53 -7.47 -10.82
CA ARG A 71 -1.14 -7.64 -11.30
C ARG A 71 -0.93 -7.28 -12.76
N GLU A 72 -1.65 -7.91 -13.68
CA GLU A 72 -1.36 -7.77 -15.11
C GLU A 72 -2.10 -6.58 -15.76
N ASP A 73 -3.33 -6.28 -15.33
CA ASP A 73 -4.19 -5.29 -16.02
C ASP A 73 -4.37 -3.95 -15.27
N GLY A 74 -3.65 -3.73 -14.16
CA GLY A 74 -3.91 -2.54 -13.32
C GLY A 74 -2.78 -2.00 -12.47
N CYS A 75 -1.56 -2.55 -12.56
CA CYS A 75 -0.44 -2.12 -11.71
C CYS A 75 0.84 -1.86 -12.52
N ASP A 76 1.09 -0.59 -12.86
CA ASP A 76 2.30 -0.18 -13.56
C ASP A 76 3.58 -0.56 -12.80
N PHE A 77 3.52 -0.58 -11.46
CA PHE A 77 4.61 -1.07 -10.62
C PHE A 77 4.87 -2.58 -10.78
N PHE A 78 3.84 -3.39 -11.04
CA PHE A 78 4.03 -4.81 -11.29
C PHE A 78 4.78 -5.03 -12.61
N VAL A 79 4.35 -4.32 -13.66
CA VAL A 79 4.95 -4.34 -15.00
C VAL A 79 6.36 -3.76 -14.99
N ASN A 80 6.57 -2.64 -14.30
CA ASN A 80 7.83 -1.95 -14.21
C ASN A 80 8.17 -1.60 -12.74
N LYS A 81 9.09 -2.37 -12.18
CA LYS A 81 9.55 -2.25 -10.78
C LYS A 81 10.28 -0.94 -10.47
N SER A 82 10.58 -0.09 -11.47
CA SER A 82 11.15 1.24 -11.23
C SER A 82 10.09 2.29 -10.88
N GLN A 83 8.80 2.00 -11.06
CA GLN A 83 7.72 2.89 -10.67
C GLN A 83 7.50 2.89 -9.16
N ILE A 84 6.77 3.89 -8.66
CA ILE A 84 6.40 3.96 -7.23
C ILE A 84 5.35 2.88 -6.94
N PRO A 85 5.53 2.04 -5.92
CA PRO A 85 4.58 0.96 -5.63
C PRO A 85 3.23 1.49 -5.12
N CYS A 86 2.23 0.60 -5.03
CA CYS A 86 0.93 0.96 -4.47
C CYS A 86 1.03 1.42 -2.99
N GLY A 87 0.09 2.25 -2.53
CA GLY A 87 0.18 2.86 -1.20
C GLY A 87 0.35 1.85 -0.04
N GLY A 88 -0.32 0.70 -0.08
CA GLY A 88 -0.18 -0.32 0.96
C GLY A 88 1.20 -0.97 0.98
N TYR A 89 1.81 -1.18 -0.20
CA TYR A 89 3.19 -1.65 -0.30
C TYR A 89 4.13 -0.60 0.29
N LEU A 90 3.94 0.68 -0.07
CA LEU A 90 4.80 1.77 0.39
C LEU A 90 4.80 1.90 1.92
N ILE A 91 3.63 1.83 2.54
CA ILE A 91 3.47 1.83 4.01
C ILE A 91 4.26 0.67 4.63
N ILE A 92 4.06 -0.56 4.14
CA ILE A 92 4.74 -1.76 4.69
C ILE A 92 6.26 -1.64 4.51
N SER A 93 6.71 -1.21 3.33
CA SER A 93 8.13 -1.03 3.03
C SER A 93 8.79 -0.05 3.98
N ARG A 94 8.12 1.07 4.29
CA ARG A 94 8.63 2.06 5.24
C ARG A 94 8.68 1.52 6.65
N LEU A 95 7.65 0.80 7.08
CA LEU A 95 7.65 0.21 8.42
C LEU A 95 8.78 -0.79 8.60
N LEU A 96 9.01 -1.66 7.62
CA LEU A 96 10.15 -2.58 7.66
C LEU A 96 11.49 -1.85 7.67
N TYR A 97 11.62 -0.79 6.86
CA TYR A 97 12.83 0.04 6.87
C TYR A 97 13.08 0.70 8.23
N TYR A 98 12.04 1.22 8.88
CA TYR A 98 12.16 1.80 10.22
C TYR A 98 12.54 0.76 11.29
N LEU A 99 12.07 -0.48 11.14
CA LEU A 99 12.29 -1.55 12.10
C LEU A 99 13.61 -2.31 11.91
N ASN A 100 14.37 -2.03 10.83
CA ASN A 100 15.70 -2.58 10.51
C ASN A 100 15.92 -4.05 10.90
N PHE A 101 15.46 -4.95 10.00
CA PHE A 101 16.23 -6.12 9.62
C PHE A 101 17.09 -5.79 8.40
#